data_AF-A0A6N7MFE1-F1
#
_entry.id   AF-A0A6N7MFE1-F1
#
_cell.length_a   1.000
_cell.length_b   1.000
_cell.length_c   1.000
_cell.angle_alpha   90.00
_cell.angle_beta   90.00
_cell.angle_gamma   90.00
#
_symmetry.space_group_name_H-M   'P 1'
#
loop_
_entity.id
_entity.type
_entity.pdbx_description
1 polymer ?
#
loop_
_entity_poly.entity_id
_entity_poly.type
_entity_poly.pdbx_seq_one_letter_code
_entity_poly.pdbx_strand_id
1 'polypeptide(L)' 'MKSYTKESIDELVESIINYQVKENQFTNSPVTFRDITQIKEIFKERLINIYHARIEYPKED' A
#
# COMPACT_ATOMS: atom_id res chain seq x y z
N MET A 1 19.26 5.93 -4.43
CA MET A 1 18.01 5.19 -4.70
C MET A 1 17.05 5.51 -3.55
N LYS A 2 15.82 5.98 -3.80
CA LYS A 2 14.86 6.22 -2.70
C LYS A 2 14.55 4.85 -2.07
N SER A 3 15.02 4.62 -0.86
CA SER A 3 14.67 3.43 -0.09
C SER A 3 13.21 3.59 0.33
N TYR A 4 12.31 2.77 -0.22
CA TYR A 4 10.95 2.70 0.28
C TYR A 4 11.00 1.97 1.61
N THR A 5 10.71 2.68 2.70
CA THR A 5 10.59 2.07 4.02
C THR A 5 9.15 1.60 4.21
N LYS A 6 8.93 0.75 5.21
CA LYS A 6 7.58 0.32 5.56
C LYS A 6 6.69 1.52 5.89
N GLU A 7 7.24 2.51 6.60
CA GLU A 7 6.55 3.74 6.98
C GLU A 7 6.18 4.58 5.76
N SER A 8 7.09 4.76 4.79
CA SER A 8 6.77 5.57 3.61
C SER A 8 5.75 4.90 2.67
N ILE A 9 5.71 3.57 2.64
CA ILE A 9 4.65 2.81 1.94
C ILE A 9 3.32 2.94 2.67
N ASP A 10 3.32 2.85 4.01
CA ASP A 10 2.13 3.02 4.83
C ASP A 10 1.51 4.41 4.61
N GLU A 11 2.31 5.48 4.77
CA GLU A 11 1.89 6.85 4.54
C GLU A 11 1.36 7.07 3.11
N LEU A 12 2.01 6.48 2.11
CA LEU A 12 1.58 6.56 0.73
C LEU A 12 0.18 5.95 0.54
N VAL A 13 -0.03 4.72 1.01
CA VAL A 13 -1.32 4.03 0.87
C VAL A 13 -2.42 4.78 1.64
N GLU A 14 -2.13 5.22 2.86
CA GLU A 14 -3.07 6.01 3.66
C GLU A 14 -3.46 7.31 2.96
N SER A 15 -2.49 8.06 2.44
CA SER A 15 -2.75 9.33 1.76
C SER A 15 -3.65 9.18 0.53
N ILE A 16 -3.43 8.15 -0.30
CA ILE A 16 -4.23 7.89 -1.50
C ILE A 16 -5.67 7.56 -1.13
N ILE A 17 -5.87 6.62 -0.20
CA ILE A 17 -7.23 6.21 0.18
C ILE A 17 -7.96 7.35 0.89
N ASN A 18 -7.28 8.10 1.76
CA ASN A 18 -7.90 9.25 2.45
C ASN A 18 -8.31 10.34 1.45
N TYR A 19 -7.50 10.57 0.41
CA TYR A 19 -7.88 11.47 -0.68
C TYR A 19 -9.13 10.97 -1.42
N GLN A 20 -9.20 9.68 -1.78
CA GLN A 20 -10.38 9.11 -2.45
C GLN A 20 -11.65 9.20 -1.60
N VAL A 21 -11.54 8.99 -0.28
CA VAL A 21 -12.65 9.18 0.67
C VAL A 21 -13.08 10.65 0.72
N LYS A 22 -12.13 11.58 0.82
CA LYS A 22 -12.41 13.03 0.85
C LYS A 22 -13.12 13.51 -0.42
N GLU A 23 -12.75 12.97 -1.57
CA GLU A 23 -13.36 13.26 -2.86
C GLU A 23 -14.67 12.48 -3.10
N ASN A 24 -15.22 11.80 -2.08
CA ASN A 24 -16.47 11.04 -2.14
C ASN A 24 -16.50 9.97 -3.26
N GLN A 25 -15.33 9.43 -3.65
CA GLN A 25 -15.23 8.48 -4.78
C GLN A 25 -15.90 7.13 -4.50
N PHE A 26 -16.14 6.81 -3.23
CA PHE A 26 -16.78 5.56 -2.81
C PHE A 26 -18.28 5.69 -2.52
N THR A 27 -18.88 6.89 -2.65
CA THR A 27 -20.27 7.15 -2.24
C THR A 27 -21.32 6.30 -2.96
N ASN A 28 -21.05 5.87 -4.19
CA ASN A 28 -21.93 5.01 -4.98
C ASN A 28 -21.48 3.53 -5.01
N SER A 29 -20.57 3.14 -4.12
CA SER A 29 -20.04 1.78 -4.03
C SER A 29 -20.62 1.07 -2.80
N PRO A 30 -20.88 -0.25 -2.87
CA PRO A 30 -21.28 -1.04 -1.69
C PRO A 30 -20.12 -1.31 -0.72
N VAL A 31 -18.93 -0.74 -0.97
CA VAL A 31 -17.73 -0.95 -0.17
C VAL A 31 -17.92 -0.44 1.27
N THR A 32 -17.61 -1.29 2.24
CA THR A 32 -17.68 -0.92 3.66
C THR A 32 -16.34 -0.39 4.16
N PHE A 33 -16.34 0.29 5.30
CA PHE A 33 -15.09 0.68 5.96
C PHE A 33 -14.20 -0.53 6.29
N ARG A 34 -14.80 -1.69 6.60
CA ARG A 34 -14.06 -2.94 6.85
C ARG A 34 -13.32 -3.40 5.59
N ASP A 35 -13.94 -3.26 4.42
CA ASP A 35 -13.32 -3.61 3.14
C ASP A 35 -12.17 -2.66 2.84
N ILE A 36 -12.37 -1.35 3.06
CA ILE A 36 -11.31 -0.34 2.88
C ILE A 36 -10.10 -0.64 3.77
N THR A 37 -10.31 -1.02 5.04
CA THR A 37 -9.21 -1.42 5.94
C THR A 37 -8.46 -2.64 5.40
N GLN A 38 -9.17 -3.68 4.95
CA GLN A 38 -8.53 -4.87 4.38
C GLN A 38 -7.74 -4.54 3.11
N ILE A 39 -8.30 -3.70 2.24
CA ILE A 39 -7.67 -3.27 0.99
C ILE A 39 -6.37 -2.51 1.28
N LYS A 40 -6.37 -1.60 2.26
CA LYS A 40 -5.16 -0.88 2.69
C LYS A 40 -4.04 -1.84 3.07
N GLU A 41 -4.33 -2.83 3.92
CA GLU A 41 -3.32 -3.80 4.37
C GLU A 41 -2.77 -4.65 3.21
N ILE A 42 -3.65 -5.12 2.32
CA ILE A 42 -3.22 -5.87 1.12
C ILE A 42 -2.29 -5.02 0.25
N PHE A 43 -2.61 -3.75 0.01
CA PHE A 43 -1.75 -2.88 -0.79
C PHE A 43 -0.40 -2.62 -0.13
N LYS A 44 -0.37 -2.35 1.18
CA LYS A 44 0.88 -2.15 1.93
C LYS A 44 1.77 -3.39 1.82
N GLU A 45 1.23 -4.57 2.08
CA GLU A 45 1.97 -5.84 1.98
C GLU A 45 2.51 -6.07 0.56
N ARG A 46 1.68 -5.87 -0.47
CA ARG A 46 2.08 -6.05 -1.87
C ARG A 46 3.20 -5.08 -2.27
N LEU A 47 3.10 -3.82 -1.87
CA LEU A 47 4.12 -2.81 -2.17
C LEU A 47 5.43 -3.11 -1.43
N ILE A 48 5.36 -3.45 -0.14
CA ILE A 48 6.52 -3.89 0.64
C ILE A 48 7.20 -5.07 -0.06
N ASN A 49 6.43 -6.08 -0.47
CA ASN A 49 6.95 -7.22 -1.20
C ASN A 49 7.60 -6.82 -2.53
N ILE A 50 7.02 -5.92 -3.32
CA ILE A 50 7.63 -5.46 -4.59
C ILE A 50 8.97 -4.75 -4.36
N TYR A 51 9.06 -3.91 -3.33
CA TYR A 51 10.24 -3.11 -3.04
C TYR A 51 11.31 -3.85 -2.21
N HIS A 52 10.93 -4.89 -1.46
CA HIS A 52 11.86 -5.72 -0.67
C HIS A 52 12.21 -7.06 -1.34
N ALA A 53 11.35 -7.64 -2.20
CA ALA A 53 11.67 -8.87 -2.95
C ALA A 53 12.65 -8.64 -4.11
N ARG A 54 13.20 -7.42 -4.24
CA ARG A 54 14.34 -7.12 -5.11
C ARG A 54 15.68 -7.12 -4.36
N ILE A 55 15.76 -7.66 -3.15
CA ILE A 55 17.02 -7.85 -2.43
C ILE A 55 17.61 -9.23 -2.79
N GLU A 56 18.57 -9.15 -3.72
CA GLU A 56 19.67 -10.04 -4.12
C GLU A 56 19.49 -11.58 -4.09
N TYR A 57 19.68 -12.19 -5.27
CA TYR A 57 20.15 -13.58 -5.37
C TYR A 57 21.41 -13.75 -4.48
N PRO A 58 21.58 -14.88 -3.78
CA PRO A 58 22.84 -15.14 -3.10
C PRO A 58 23.97 -15.02 -4.12
N LYS A 59 24.95 -14.16 -3.84
CA LYS A 59 26.19 -14.15 -4.62
C LYS A 59 26.84 -15.50 -4.35
N GLU A 60 26.76 -16.42 -5.31
CA GLU A 60 27.57 -17.62 -5.31
C GLU A 60 29.04 -17.18 -5.50
N ASP A 61 29.83 -17.50 -4.47
CA ASP A 61 31.30 -17.54 -4.31
C ASP A 61 32.16 -16.29 -4.63
#